data_AF-A0AAD7A9U0-F1
#
_entry.id   AF-A0AAD7A9U0-F1
#
_cell.length_a   1.000
_cell.length_b   1.000
_cell.length_c   1.000
_cell.angle_alpha   90.00
_cell.angle_beta   90.00
_cell.angle_gamma   90.00
#
_symmetry.space_group_name_H-M   'P 1'
#
loop_
_entity.id
_entity.type
_entity.pdbx_description
1 polymer ?
#
loop_
_entity_poly.entity_id
_entity_poly.type
_entity_poly.pdbx_seq_one_letter_code
_entity_poly.pdbx_strand_id
1 'polypeptide(L)'
;MSDRDTVRFPRLGNANYPEWAMRMEAVLVRKGLWGMVEVLVSKKKADGEEKSADEMKKERDVLIAKRDVVKMAEARAELVLSVED
;
A
#
# COMPACT_ATOMS: atom_id res chain seq x y z
N MET A 1 4.18 -18.69 26.76
CA MET A 1 4.74 -18.14 25.51
C MET A 1 3.56 -17.92 24.58
N SER A 2 2.99 -16.73 24.56
CA SER A 2 1.79 -16.48 23.74
C SER A 2 2.20 -16.49 22.27
N ASP A 3 1.48 -17.30 21.49
CA ASP A 3 1.52 -17.39 20.04
C ASP A 3 1.75 -16.00 19.44
N ARG A 4 2.85 -15.83 18.70
CA ARG A 4 2.98 -14.69 17.80
C ARG A 4 1.86 -14.88 16.79
N ASP A 5 0.78 -14.12 16.91
CA ASP A 5 -0.34 -14.03 15.97
C ASP A 5 0.19 -14.04 14.53
N THR A 6 0.25 -15.24 13.96
CA THR A 6 0.79 -15.43 12.63
C THR A 6 -0.36 -15.12 11.72
N VAL A 7 -0.50 -13.84 11.34
CA VAL A 7 -1.51 -13.39 10.39
C VAL A 7 -1.33 -14.21 9.11
N ARG A 8 -2.26 -15.12 8.84
CA ARG A 8 -2.26 -15.96 7.64
C ARG A 8 -2.94 -15.22 6.51
N PHE A 9 -2.21 -15.08 5.41
CA PHE A 9 -2.73 -14.48 4.19
C PHE A 9 -3.11 -15.58 3.21
N PRO A 10 -4.32 -15.52 2.62
CA PRO A 10 -4.60 -16.36 1.47
C PRO A 10 -3.57 -16.07 0.37
N ARG A 11 -3.27 -17.07 -0.46
CA ARG A 11 -2.37 -16.88 -1.59
C ARG A 11 -2.92 -15.78 -2.50
N LEU A 12 -2.04 -14.86 -2.91
CA LEU A 12 -2.42 -13.76 -3.79
C LEU A 12 -2.91 -14.29 -5.14
N GLY A 13 -4.02 -13.73 -5.62
CA GLY A 13 -4.61 -13.97 -6.92
C GLY A 13 -5.45 -12.77 -7.37
N ASN A 14 -5.87 -12.74 -8.64
CA ASN A 14 -6.55 -11.58 -9.21
C ASN A 14 -7.89 -11.28 -8.53
N ALA A 15 -8.61 -12.31 -8.08
CA ALA A 15 -9.91 -12.16 -7.44
C ALA A 15 -9.84 -11.66 -5.99
N ASN A 16 -8.72 -11.85 -5.29
CA ASN A 16 -8.57 -11.47 -3.88
C ASN A 16 -7.57 -10.32 -3.66
N TYR A 17 -7.04 -9.73 -4.73
CA TYR A 17 -6.05 -8.66 -4.65
C TYR A 17 -6.49 -7.48 -3.76
N PRO A 18 -7.73 -6.94 -3.88
CA PRO A 18 -8.12 -5.78 -3.06
C PRO A 18 -8.09 -6.06 -1.56
N GLU A 19 -8.69 -7.18 -1.13
CA GLU A 19 -8.72 -7.57 0.27
C GLU A 19 -7.34 -7.96 0.79
N TRP A 20 -6.56 -8.69 -0.02
CA TRP A 20 -5.21 -9.08 0.32
C TRP A 20 -4.30 -7.87 0.52
N ALA A 21 -4.39 -6.88 -0.38
CA ALA A 21 -3.60 -5.66 -0.34
C ALA A 21 -3.88 -4.85 0.94
N MET A 22 -5.16 -4.63 1.27
CA MET A 22 -5.55 -3.93 2.51
C MET A 22 -4.99 -4.62 3.76
N ARG A 23 -5.15 -5.95 3.86
CA ARG A 23 -4.63 -6.69 5.02
C ARG A 23 -3.10 -6.67 5.09
N MET A 24 -2.43 -6.70 3.94
CA MET A 24 -0.96 -6.64 3.88
C MET A 24 -0.43 -5.28 4.30
N GLU A 25 -1.05 -4.22 3.80
CA GLU A 25 -0.75 -2.86 4.22
C GLU A 25 -0.90 -2.71 5.74
N ALA A 26 -2.03 -3.14 6.31
CA ALA A 26 -2.26 -3.08 7.76
C ALA A 26 -1.18 -3.81 8.56
N VAL A 27 -0.76 -5.00 8.15
CA VAL A 27 0.31 -5.76 8.82
C VAL A 27 1.66 -5.06 8.70
N LEU A 28 1.99 -4.51 7.52
CA LEU A 28 3.26 -3.83 7.30
C LEU A 28 3.32 -2.48 8.04
N VAL A 29 2.19 -1.76 8.16
CA VAL A 29 2.08 -0.54 8.96
C VAL A 29 2.28 -0.86 10.44
N ARG A 30 1.57 -1.86 10.99
CA ARG A 30 1.74 -2.28 12.40
C ARG A 30 3.15 -2.71 12.75
N LYS A 31 3.89 -3.27 11.77
CA LYS A 31 5.28 -3.70 11.94
C LYS A 31 6.31 -2.60 11.64
N GLY A 32 5.88 -1.40 11.22
CA GLY A 32 6.78 -0.34 10.77
C GLY A 32 7.57 -0.67 9.49
N LEU A 33 7.19 -1.71 8.76
CA LEU A 33 7.88 -2.21 7.56
C LEU A 33 7.32 -1.61 6.27
N TRP A 34 6.20 -0.90 6.33
CA TRP A 34 5.56 -0.35 5.14
C TRP A 34 6.46 0.64 4.37
N GLY A 35 7.36 1.34 5.05
CA GLY A 35 8.35 2.23 4.41
C GLY A 35 9.36 1.51 3.51
N MET A 36 9.52 0.18 3.65
CA MET A 36 10.39 -0.62 2.78
C MET A 36 9.71 -1.05 1.46
N VAL A 37 8.39 -0.87 1.35
CA VAL A 37 7.67 -1.24 0.13
C VAL A 37 8.00 -0.25 -0.98
N GLU A 38 8.79 -0.72 -1.95
CA GLU A 38 9.17 0.06 -3.13
C GLU A 38 7.97 0.32 -4.04
N VAL A 39 7.79 1.58 -4.41
CA VAL A 39 6.84 1.96 -5.46
C VAL A 39 7.55 1.83 -6.81
N LEU A 40 7.19 0.76 -7.52
CA LEU A 40 7.68 0.52 -8.87
C LEU A 40 6.87 1.33 -9.87
N VAL A 41 7.57 2.07 -10.72
CA VAL A 41 6.99 2.79 -11.86
C VAL A 41 7.46 2.14 -13.15
N SER A 42 6.57 2.05 -14.14
CA SER A 42 6.92 1.54 -15.47
C SER A 42 7.94 2.48 -16.11
N LYS A 43 9.00 1.91 -16.67
CA LYS A 43 9.98 2.65 -17.50
C LYS A 43 9.39 3.13 -18.82
N LYS A 44 8.27 2.55 -19.26
CA LYS A 44 7.61 2.91 -20.51
C LYS A 44 6.33 3.68 -20.28
N LYS A 45 6.08 4.65 -21.14
CA LYS A 45 4.81 5.34 -21.34
C LYS A 45 3.79 4.40 -22.01
N ALA A 46 2.54 4.85 -22.10
CA ALA A 46 1.45 4.08 -22.70
C ALA A 46 1.64 3.85 -24.22
N ASP A 47 2.34 4.76 -24.90
CA ASP A 47 2.72 4.68 -26.32
C ASP A 47 3.98 3.81 -26.56
N GLY A 48 4.61 3.30 -25.49
CA GLY A 48 5.81 2.47 -25.57
C GLY A 48 7.13 3.24 -25.52
N GLU A 49 7.12 4.57 -25.51
CA GLU A 49 8.34 5.38 -25.33
C GLU A 49 8.92 5.23 -23.92
N GLU A 50 10.23 5.40 -23.78
CA GLU A 50 10.88 5.42 -22.47
C GLU A 50 10.55 6.72 -21.72
N LYS A 51 10.23 6.59 -20.43
CA LYS A 51 10.11 7.72 -19.53
C LYS A 51 11.51 8.21 -19.15
N SER A 52 11.68 9.52 -19.13
CA SER A 52 12.85 10.16 -18.54
C SER A 52 12.94 9.88 -17.03
N ALA A 53 14.15 10.05 -16.47
CA ALA A 53 14.36 9.91 -15.02
C ALA A 53 13.47 10.86 -14.20
N ASP A 54 13.24 12.08 -14.70
CA ASP A 54 12.38 13.06 -14.04
C ASP A 54 10.90 12.68 -14.08
N GLU A 55 10.42 12.11 -15.18
CA GLU A 55 9.05 11.59 -15.28
C GLU A 55 8.84 10.41 -14.32
N MET A 56 9.78 9.46 -14.28
CA MET A 56 9.73 8.34 -13.35
C MET A 56 9.75 8.81 -11.89
N LYS A 57 10.57 9.81 -11.56
CA LYS A 57 10.64 10.38 -10.21
C LYS A 57 9.33 11.06 -9.83
N LYS A 58 8.78 11.92 -10.71
CA LYS A 58 7.50 12.59 -10.47
C LYS A 58 6.36 11.60 -10.26
N GLU A 59 6.28 10.56 -11.09
CA GLU A 59 5.24 9.53 -10.96
C GLU A 59 5.36 8.77 -9.65
N ARG A 60 6.60 8.40 -9.26
CA ARG A 60 6.87 7.77 -7.97
C ARG A 60 6.40 8.68 -6.82
N ASP A 61 6.79 9.95 -6.83
CA ASP A 61 6.45 10.90 -5.77
C ASP A 61 4.93 11.10 -5.65
N VAL A 62 4.22 11.16 -6.78
CA VAL A 62 2.75 11.21 -6.83
C VAL A 62 2.11 9.95 -6.24
N LEU A 63 2.65 8.76 -6.57
CA LEU A 63 2.12 7.50 -6.04
C LEU A 63 2.37 7.35 -4.54
N ILE A 64 3.54 7.79 -4.04
CA ILE A 64 3.84 7.84 -2.61
C ILE A 64 2.85 8.79 -1.91
N ALA A 65 2.67 10.00 -2.42
CA ALA A 65 1.74 10.96 -1.84
C ALA A 65 0.28 10.45 -1.83
N LYS A 66 -0.17 9.80 -2.90
CA LYS A 66 -1.50 9.15 -2.94
C LYS A 66 -1.63 8.08 -1.87
N ARG A 67 -0.60 7.25 -1.68
CA ARG A 67 -0.59 6.21 -0.65
C ARG A 67 -0.71 6.83 0.75
N ASP A 68 -0.03 7.93 1.00
CA ASP A 68 -0.12 8.63 2.30
C ASP A 68 -1.49 9.27 2.55
N VAL A 69 -2.14 9.82 1.53
CA VAL A 69 -3.51 10.34 1.63
C VAL A 69 -4.51 9.22 1.93
N VAL A 70 -4.39 8.06 1.26
CA VAL A 70 -5.24 6.89 1.52
C VAL A 70 -5.07 6.40 2.95
N LYS A 71 -3.85 6.28 3.47
CA LYS A 71 -3.61 5.93 4.87
C LYS A 71 -4.27 6.91 5.84
N MET A 72 -4.15 8.22 5.57
CA MET A 72 -4.77 9.23 6.42
C MET A 72 -6.30 9.10 6.42
N ALA A 73 -6.89 8.74 5.27
CA ALA A 73 -8.32 8.47 5.16
C ALA A 73 -8.74 7.18 5.89
N GLU A 74 -7.97 6.10 5.75
CA GLU A 74 -8.24 4.82 6.42
C GLU A 74 -8.06 4.92 7.94
N ALA A 75 -6.98 5.53 8.41
CA ALA A 75 -6.77 5.79 9.84
C ALA A 75 -7.89 6.67 10.43
N ARG A 76 -8.40 7.64 9.65
CA ARG A 76 -9.58 8.42 10.04
C ARG A 76 -10.84 7.56 10.09
N ALA A 77 -11.04 6.65 9.14
CA ALA A 77 -12.18 5.74 9.14
C ALA A 77 -12.15 4.77 10.34
N GLU A 78 -10.99 4.20 10.66
CA GLU A 78 -10.81 3.37 11.86
C GLU A 78 -11.09 4.16 13.15
N LEU A 79 -10.64 5.42 13.25
CA LEU A 79 -10.92 6.29 14.39
C LEU A 79 -12.41 6.63 14.53
N VAL A 80 -13.12 6.86 13.43
CA VAL A 80 -14.57 7.13 13.47
C VAL A 80 -15.36 5.90 13.90
N LEU A 81 -14.99 4.71 13.40
CA LEU A 81 -15.65 3.45 13.77
C LEU A 81 -15.39 3.04 15.23
N SER A 82 -14.29 3.50 15.84
CA SER A 82 -13.95 3.20 17.25
C SER A 82 -14.49 4.22 18.25
N VAL A 83 -15.22 5.24 17.81
CA VAL A 83 -15.90 6.24 18.67
C VAL A 83 -17.40 5.90 18.85
N GLU A 84 -17.93 4.91 18.12
CA GLU A 84 -19.33 4.47 18.23
C GLU A 84 -19.54 3.19 19.08
N ASP A 85 -18.54 2.76 19.85
CA ASP A 85 -18.66 1.73 20.92
C ASP A 85 -18.52 2.35 22.32
#